data_AF-A0A3D1ZK65-F1
#
_entry.id   AF-A0A3D1ZK65-F1
#
_cell.length_a   1.000
_cell.length_b   1.000
_cell.length_c   1.000
_cell.angle_alpha   90.00
_cell.angle_beta   90.00
_cell.angle_gamma   90.00
#
_symmetry.space_group_name_H-M   'P 1'
#
loop_
_entity.id
_entity.type
_entity.pdbx_description
1 polymer ?
#
loop_
_entity_poly.entity_id
_entity_poly.type
_entity_poly.pdbx_seq_one_letter_code
_entity_poly.pdbx_strand_id
1 'polypeptide(L)'
;MKITLMDMSLTHYKSMLSGLIFCCFSLASMAQPSVPNLLQPERELPLLPEVVVDEIVSVPAIGVKPVEDNGGAIIPIKRFVISYDQPTALTAIQSAGAQQLTIDFLARHQQQLNLAQLDDLVFSLTQYLRDNGFMLAQALLPAQEIERGEVSLQVLIGMLGDVVVEDNLHYRAEVLSQPFQSAMGKPVKVSTIESQILRLNDLPGLSATAVFKAGDDLGETRMA
;
A
#
# COMPACT_ATOMS: atom_id res chain seq x y z
N MET A 1 10.04 17.68 -55.11
CA MET A 1 10.16 16.62 -56.14
C MET A 1 9.03 15.61 -55.88
N LYS A 2 8.35 15.09 -56.91
CA LYS A 2 7.33 14.04 -56.74
C LYS A 2 8.01 12.69 -56.52
N ILE A 3 7.39 11.83 -55.72
CA ILE A 3 7.01 10.44 -56.06
C ILE A 3 5.69 10.16 -55.32
N THR A 4 4.93 9.19 -55.80
CA THR A 4 3.59 8.79 -55.32
C THR A 4 3.51 7.26 -55.47
N LEU A 5 2.38 6.66 -55.06
CA LEU A 5 1.94 5.27 -55.28
C LEU A 5 2.36 4.26 -54.18
N MET A 6 1.61 3.17 -53.90
CA MET A 6 0.18 2.85 -54.14
C MET A 6 -0.20 1.50 -53.52
N ASP A 7 -1.19 1.49 -52.61
CA ASP A 7 -1.94 0.30 -52.18
C ASP A 7 -3.38 0.76 -51.90
N MET A 8 -4.48 0.25 -52.46
CA MET A 8 -4.87 -0.97 -53.21
C MET A 8 -5.67 -2.02 -52.41
N SER A 9 -6.98 -1.73 -52.33
CA SER A 9 -8.10 -2.69 -52.47
C SER A 9 -8.47 -3.64 -51.31
N LEU A 10 -9.63 -3.31 -50.70
CA LEU A 10 -10.76 -4.18 -50.32
C LEU A 10 -10.52 -5.69 -50.06
N THR A 11 -11.07 -6.15 -48.91
CA THR A 11 -12.15 -7.15 -48.94
C THR A 11 -13.19 -6.87 -47.84
N HIS A 12 -14.49 -6.97 -48.16
CA HIS A 12 -15.60 -6.98 -47.19
C HIS A 12 -16.10 -8.41 -46.94
N TYR A 13 -16.64 -8.70 -45.76
CA TYR A 13 -17.50 -9.88 -45.55
C TYR A 13 -18.62 -9.61 -44.52
N LYS A 14 -19.87 -9.95 -44.86
CA LYS A 14 -21.09 -9.74 -44.04
C LYS A 14 -22.28 -10.55 -44.59
N SER A 15 -23.29 -10.85 -43.75
CA SER A 15 -24.62 -11.48 -44.03
C SER A 15 -24.64 -13.02 -44.09
N MET A 16 -25.23 -13.77 -43.14
CA MET A 16 -26.65 -13.85 -42.70
C MET A 16 -27.64 -14.39 -43.76
N LEU A 17 -28.16 -15.61 -43.53
CA LEU A 17 -29.53 -16.19 -43.71
C LEU A 17 -29.42 -17.71 -43.40
N SER A 18 -30.26 -18.42 -42.62
CA SER A 18 -31.73 -18.59 -42.51
C SER A 18 -32.28 -19.78 -43.32
N GLY A 19 -33.09 -20.64 -42.68
CA GLY A 19 -33.79 -21.78 -43.28
C GLY A 19 -34.73 -22.45 -42.26
N LEU A 20 -35.98 -22.77 -42.65
CA LEU A 20 -37.07 -23.16 -41.75
C LEU A 20 -38.00 -24.17 -42.44
N ILE A 21 -38.44 -25.22 -41.74
CA ILE A 21 -39.43 -26.21 -42.25
C ILE A 21 -40.37 -26.70 -41.12
N PHE A 22 -41.52 -27.26 -41.50
CA PHE A 22 -42.76 -27.27 -40.72
C PHE A 22 -43.52 -28.60 -40.88
N CYS A 23 -44.04 -29.19 -39.79
CA CYS A 23 -45.30 -29.96 -39.77
C CYS A 23 -45.76 -30.33 -38.35
N CYS A 24 -47.05 -30.69 -38.20
CA CYS A 24 -47.71 -31.08 -36.93
C CYS A 24 -48.15 -32.56 -36.97
N PHE A 25 -48.34 -33.22 -35.81
CA PHE A 25 -49.42 -34.23 -35.60
C PHE A 25 -49.63 -34.58 -34.09
N SER A 26 -50.71 -35.32 -33.80
CA SER A 26 -51.25 -35.66 -32.46
C SER A 26 -51.83 -37.09 -32.47
N LEU A 27 -52.10 -37.85 -31.39
CA LEU A 27 -52.09 -37.73 -29.91
C LEU A 27 -51.88 -39.20 -29.37
N ALA A 28 -51.79 -39.63 -28.09
CA ALA A 28 -51.95 -39.04 -26.75
C ALA A 28 -51.29 -39.92 -25.65
N SER A 29 -51.20 -39.39 -24.43
CA SER A 29 -51.37 -40.05 -23.10
C SER A 29 -50.74 -41.43 -22.79
N MET A 30 -49.85 -41.50 -21.78
CA MET A 30 -49.96 -42.39 -20.58
C MET A 30 -48.76 -42.25 -19.61
N ALA A 31 -48.95 -42.73 -18.37
CA ALA A 31 -47.95 -43.06 -17.33
C ALA A 31 -47.03 -41.97 -16.71
N GLN A 32 -47.39 -41.55 -15.50
CA GLN A 32 -46.46 -41.30 -14.39
C GLN A 32 -46.31 -42.59 -13.53
N PRO A 33 -45.39 -42.68 -12.56
CA PRO A 33 -44.04 -42.08 -12.49
C PRO A 33 -42.95 -43.09 -12.06
N SER A 34 -41.69 -42.80 -12.39
CA SER A 34 -40.54 -43.19 -11.56
C SER A 34 -39.31 -42.38 -11.95
N VAL A 35 -38.90 -41.44 -11.08
CA VAL A 35 -37.59 -40.78 -11.23
C VAL A 35 -36.54 -41.75 -10.69
N PRO A 36 -35.59 -42.23 -11.50
CA PRO A 36 -34.66 -43.26 -11.07
C PRO A 36 -33.67 -42.69 -10.05
N ASN A 37 -33.80 -43.15 -8.81
CA ASN A 37 -32.85 -43.01 -7.70
C ASN A 37 -31.91 -41.79 -7.76
N LEU A 38 -32.46 -40.60 -7.51
CA LEU A 38 -31.66 -39.46 -7.09
C LEU A 38 -31.03 -39.78 -5.73
N LEU A 39 -29.83 -40.34 -5.77
CA LEU A 39 -28.87 -40.22 -4.69
C LEU A 39 -28.57 -38.73 -4.52
N GLN A 40 -29.38 -38.06 -3.70
CA GLN A 40 -28.94 -36.82 -3.07
C GLN A 40 -27.72 -37.22 -2.24
N PRO A 41 -26.51 -36.70 -2.53
CA PRO A 41 -25.40 -36.89 -1.61
C PRO A 41 -25.84 -36.24 -0.30
N GLU A 42 -26.03 -37.06 0.73
CA GLU A 42 -26.48 -36.58 2.02
C GLU A 42 -25.44 -35.60 2.52
N ARG A 43 -25.80 -34.31 2.51
CA ARG A 43 -24.85 -33.24 2.77
C ARG A 43 -24.59 -33.21 4.25
N GLU A 44 -23.64 -34.04 4.69
CA GLU A 44 -22.99 -33.91 5.98
C GLU A 44 -22.66 -32.42 6.16
N LEU A 45 -23.39 -31.79 7.07
CA LEU A 45 -22.98 -30.49 7.58
C LEU A 45 -21.61 -30.77 8.20
N PRO A 46 -20.51 -30.14 7.73
CA PRO A 46 -19.23 -30.36 8.35
C PRO A 46 -19.40 -30.00 9.82
N LEU A 47 -19.22 -31.00 10.68
CA LEU A 47 -19.18 -30.76 12.11
C LEU A 47 -18.11 -29.69 12.30
N LEU A 48 -18.52 -28.53 12.82
CA LEU A 48 -17.57 -27.49 13.17
C LEU A 48 -16.52 -28.17 14.05
N PRO A 49 -15.21 -27.96 13.80
CA PRO A 49 -14.20 -28.52 14.67
C PRO A 49 -14.56 -28.12 16.09
N GLU A 50 -14.57 -29.11 16.99
CA GLU A 50 -14.89 -28.89 18.40
C GLU A 50 -14.05 -27.70 18.86
N VAL A 51 -14.70 -26.67 19.43
CA VAL A 51 -14.07 -25.37 19.63
C VAL A 51 -12.90 -25.58 20.59
N VAL A 52 -11.71 -25.69 20.00
CA VAL A 52 -10.46 -25.63 20.74
C VAL A 52 -10.50 -24.27 21.40
N VAL A 53 -10.68 -24.28 22.72
CA VAL A 53 -10.51 -23.09 23.54
C VAL A 53 -9.00 -22.88 23.68
N ASP A 54 -8.37 -22.63 22.54
CA ASP A 54 -7.01 -22.15 22.48
C ASP A 54 -6.97 -20.92 23.38
N GLU A 55 -6.05 -20.99 24.33
CA GLU A 55 -5.80 -19.99 25.34
C GLU A 55 -5.91 -18.61 24.70
N ILE A 56 -6.80 -17.76 25.22
CA ILE A 56 -7.12 -16.48 24.57
C ILE A 56 -5.85 -15.63 24.60
N VAL A 57 -5.06 -15.72 23.53
CA VAL A 57 -3.92 -14.85 23.27
C VAL A 57 -4.51 -13.48 23.05
N SER A 58 -4.67 -12.76 24.15
CA SER A 58 -5.11 -11.38 24.16
C SER A 58 -4.04 -10.61 23.41
N VAL A 59 -4.31 -10.37 22.12
CA VAL A 59 -3.65 -9.31 21.37
C VAL A 59 -3.74 -8.09 22.28
N PRO A 60 -2.63 -7.58 22.83
CA PRO A 60 -2.69 -6.42 23.70
C PRO A 60 -3.32 -5.34 22.84
N ALA A 61 -4.46 -4.81 23.29
CA ALA A 61 -5.18 -3.80 22.53
C ALA A 61 -4.17 -2.74 22.12
N ILE A 62 -4.04 -2.49 20.80
CA ILE A 62 -3.12 -1.48 20.28
C ILE A 62 -3.36 -0.26 21.13
N GLY A 63 -2.33 0.14 21.88
CA GLY A 63 -2.49 1.12 22.95
C GLY A 63 -3.03 2.39 22.34
N VAL A 64 -4.34 2.61 22.47
CA VAL A 64 -4.95 3.92 22.24
C VAL A 64 -4.23 4.77 23.25
N LYS A 65 -3.26 5.57 22.77
CA LYS A 65 -2.42 6.44 23.59
C LYS A 65 -3.39 7.08 24.58
N PRO A 66 -3.25 6.83 25.90
CA PRO A 66 -4.22 7.34 26.85
C PRO A 66 -4.36 8.84 26.56
N VAL A 67 -5.59 9.32 26.50
CA VAL A 67 -5.85 10.76 26.37
C VAL A 67 -5.55 11.34 27.75
N GLU A 68 -4.25 11.37 28.07
CA GLU A 68 -3.72 11.95 29.28
C GLU A 68 -4.07 13.43 29.31
N ASP A 69 -4.25 13.94 30.52
CA ASP A 69 -4.91 15.21 30.78
C ASP A 69 -4.36 16.36 29.92
N ASN A 70 -5.26 17.16 29.37
CA ASN A 70 -4.91 18.39 28.65
C ASN A 70 -4.12 19.37 29.54
N GLY A 71 -4.15 19.19 30.87
CA GLY A 71 -3.33 19.85 31.88
C GLY A 71 -1.80 19.63 31.81
N GLY A 72 -1.28 18.92 30.81
CA GLY A 72 0.15 18.95 30.49
C GLY A 72 0.68 20.38 30.25
N ALA A 73 1.94 20.64 30.59
CA ALA A 73 2.51 21.99 30.55
C ALA A 73 2.38 22.65 29.17
N ILE A 74 1.77 23.84 29.13
CA ILE A 74 1.50 24.59 27.89
C ILE A 74 2.75 25.37 27.47
N ILE A 75 3.16 25.18 26.21
CA ILE A 75 4.33 25.75 25.58
C ILE A 75 3.88 26.78 24.52
N PRO A 76 4.33 28.05 24.58
CA PRO A 76 4.05 29.04 23.56
C PRO A 76 4.98 28.86 22.34
N ILE A 77 4.41 28.53 21.18
CA ILE A 77 5.16 28.22 19.95
C ILE A 77 4.81 29.24 18.86
N LYS A 78 5.84 29.82 18.23
CA LYS A 78 5.70 30.79 17.13
C LYS A 78 5.78 30.13 15.75
N ARG A 79 6.64 29.13 15.59
CA ARG A 79 6.81 28.38 14.33
C ARG A 79 7.44 27.00 14.54
N PHE A 80 7.16 26.11 13.60
CA PHE A 80 7.88 24.85 13.41
C PHE A 80 8.93 24.98 12.32
N VAL A 81 10.03 24.23 12.45
CA VAL A 81 11.15 24.16 11.50
C VAL A 81 11.37 22.71 11.11
N ILE A 82 10.98 22.34 9.89
CA ILE A 82 11.13 20.95 9.41
C ILE A 82 12.52 20.75 8.78
N SER A 83 13.31 19.86 9.36
CA SER A 83 14.61 19.42 8.86
C SER A 83 14.48 18.01 8.28
N TYR A 84 14.93 17.82 7.04
CA TYR A 84 14.88 16.52 6.36
C TYR A 84 16.28 15.90 6.31
N ASP A 85 16.36 14.59 6.58
CA ASP A 85 17.55 13.78 6.28
C ASP A 85 17.96 13.87 4.80
N GLN A 86 16.96 13.83 3.91
CA GLN A 86 17.12 13.77 2.47
C GLN A 86 16.31 14.91 1.79
N PRO A 87 16.84 16.14 1.75
CA PRO A 87 16.11 17.32 1.25
C PRO A 87 15.75 17.25 -0.24
N THR A 88 16.37 16.34 -1.00
CA THR A 88 16.08 16.06 -2.43
C THR A 88 15.01 14.98 -2.63
N ALA A 89 14.56 14.29 -1.58
CA ALA A 89 13.59 13.21 -1.67
C ALA A 89 12.18 13.70 -2.00
N LEU A 90 11.79 14.82 -1.38
CA LEU A 90 10.52 15.51 -1.57
C LEU A 90 10.59 16.48 -2.75
N THR A 91 9.46 16.66 -3.43
CA THR A 91 9.28 17.80 -4.34
C THR A 91 8.98 19.07 -3.55
N ALA A 92 9.22 20.24 -4.15
CA ALA A 92 8.91 21.55 -3.54
C ALA A 92 7.43 21.72 -3.15
N ILE A 93 6.51 21.03 -3.83
CA ILE A 93 5.07 21.03 -3.49
C ILE A 93 4.83 20.23 -2.20
N GLN A 94 5.55 19.12 -2.01
CA GLN A 94 5.41 18.25 -0.84
C GLN A 94 6.02 18.88 0.42
N SER A 95 7.19 19.52 0.30
CA SER A 95 7.78 20.25 1.44
C SER A 95 6.97 21.51 1.80
N ALA A 96 6.37 22.19 0.81
CA ALA A 96 5.43 23.28 1.06
C ALA A 96 4.13 22.81 1.74
N GLY A 97 3.55 21.68 1.32
CA GLY A 97 2.37 21.10 1.96
C GLY A 97 2.63 20.62 3.40
N ALA A 98 3.79 19.99 3.64
CA ALA A 98 4.24 19.65 4.99
C ALA A 98 4.39 20.91 5.87
N GLN A 99 4.98 21.99 5.36
CA GLN A 99 5.08 23.26 6.07
C GLN A 99 3.69 23.86 6.36
N GLN A 100 2.77 23.85 5.39
CA GLN A 100 1.41 24.35 5.57
C GLN A 100 0.65 23.58 6.66
N LEU A 101 0.77 22.24 6.70
CA LEU A 101 0.20 21.39 7.76
C LEU A 101 0.65 21.87 9.16
N THR A 102 1.94 22.20 9.34
CA THR A 102 2.43 22.73 10.64
C THR A 102 1.85 24.11 10.98
N ILE A 103 1.61 24.96 9.98
CA ILE A 103 1.01 26.30 10.15
C ILE A 103 -0.47 26.18 10.53
N ASP A 104 -1.22 25.33 9.83
CA ASP A 104 -2.65 25.09 10.08
C ASP A 104 -2.87 24.40 11.44
N PHE A 105 -1.96 23.52 11.85
CA PHE A 105 -1.94 22.96 13.20
C PHE A 105 -1.71 24.04 14.25
N LEU A 106 -0.66 24.86 14.09
CA LEU A 106 -0.32 25.93 15.03
C LEU A 106 -1.44 26.97 15.19
N ALA A 107 -2.13 27.29 14.09
CA ALA A 107 -3.28 28.19 14.08
C ALA A 107 -4.48 27.61 14.85
N ARG A 108 -4.82 26.32 14.65
CA ARG A 108 -5.91 25.65 15.38
C ARG A 108 -5.69 25.62 16.89
N HIS A 109 -4.43 25.52 17.33
CA HIS A 109 -4.05 25.50 18.74
C HIS A 109 -3.66 26.89 19.29
N GLN A 110 -3.97 27.99 18.59
CA GLN A 110 -3.74 29.36 19.05
C GLN A 110 -2.31 29.63 19.57
N GLN A 111 -1.29 29.04 18.94
CA GLN A 111 0.12 29.12 19.35
C GLN A 111 0.44 28.57 20.76
N GLN A 112 -0.46 27.80 21.38
CA GLN A 112 -0.31 27.19 22.70
C GLN A 112 -0.47 25.68 22.60
N LEU A 113 0.62 24.93 22.74
CA LEU A 113 0.61 23.46 22.63
C LEU A 113 1.18 22.81 23.89
N ASN A 114 0.59 21.68 24.30
CA ASN A 114 1.22 20.76 25.25
C ASN A 114 2.00 19.65 24.51
N LEU A 115 2.72 18.80 25.25
CA LEU A 115 3.54 17.73 24.65
C LEU A 115 2.69 16.73 23.84
N ALA A 116 1.50 16.36 24.31
CA ALA A 116 0.63 15.43 23.58
C ALA A 116 0.24 15.97 22.20
N GLN A 117 -0.07 17.27 22.11
CA GLN A 117 -0.39 17.94 20.84
C GLN A 117 0.82 18.08 19.91
N LEU A 118 2.05 18.08 20.45
CA LEU A 118 3.26 17.99 19.63
C LEU A 118 3.45 16.59 19.04
N ASP A 119 3.17 15.53 19.81
CA ASP A 119 3.15 14.16 19.28
C ASP A 119 2.08 14.00 18.19
N ASP A 120 0.90 14.60 18.38
CA ASP A 120 -0.20 14.57 17.40
C ASP A 120 0.18 15.28 16.09
N LEU A 121 0.98 16.36 16.18
CA LEU A 121 1.58 17.02 15.01
C LEU A 121 2.64 16.13 14.33
N VAL A 122 3.51 15.48 15.10
CA VAL A 122 4.52 14.53 14.59
C VAL A 122 3.84 13.35 13.88
N PHE A 123 2.76 12.81 14.44
CA PHE A 123 1.93 11.79 13.81
C PHE A 123 1.28 12.32 12.52
N SER A 124 0.66 13.50 12.56
CA SER A 124 0.02 14.12 11.39
C SER A 124 0.99 14.36 10.24
N LEU A 125 2.20 14.86 10.53
CA LEU A 125 3.28 15.05 9.56
C LEU A 125 3.79 13.70 9.02
N THR A 126 3.87 12.68 9.86
CA THR A 126 4.25 11.32 9.43
C THR A 126 3.22 10.73 8.46
N GLN A 127 1.92 10.84 8.74
CA GLN A 127 0.89 10.37 7.82
C GLN A 127 0.91 11.14 6.50
N TYR A 128 1.03 12.47 6.54
CA TYR A 128 1.16 13.29 5.33
C TYR A 128 2.28 12.81 4.40
N LEU A 129 3.44 12.41 4.94
CA LEU A 129 4.56 11.88 4.15
C LEU A 129 4.24 10.49 3.56
N ARG A 130 3.53 9.63 4.31
CA ARG A 130 3.12 8.29 3.85
C ARG A 130 2.06 8.36 2.76
N ASP A 131 1.06 9.23 2.90
CA ASP A 131 0.06 9.54 1.88
C ASP A 131 0.70 10.10 0.60
N ASN A 132 1.85 10.77 0.74
CA ASN A 132 2.70 11.25 -0.36
C ASN A 132 3.64 10.18 -0.96
N GLY A 133 3.45 8.91 -0.58
CA GLY A 133 4.13 7.74 -1.13
C GLY A 133 5.41 7.32 -0.41
N PHE A 134 5.84 8.03 0.64
CA PHE A 134 7.01 7.69 1.46
C PHE A 134 6.58 6.80 2.64
N MET A 135 6.25 5.53 2.37
CA MET A 135 5.67 4.62 3.38
C MET A 135 6.54 4.44 4.64
N LEU A 136 7.86 4.45 4.47
CA LEU A 136 8.83 4.29 5.56
C LEU A 136 9.20 5.61 6.25
N ALA A 137 8.62 6.74 5.83
CA ALA A 137 8.90 8.01 6.47
C ALA A 137 8.40 8.05 7.92
N GLN A 138 9.13 8.80 8.73
CA GLN A 138 8.84 9.08 10.13
C GLN A 138 9.28 10.51 10.44
N ALA A 139 8.35 11.34 10.92
CA ALA A 139 8.72 12.56 11.63
C ALA A 139 9.04 12.22 13.09
N LEU A 140 9.90 13.02 13.71
CA LEU A 140 10.24 12.93 15.13
C LEU A 140 10.50 14.33 15.72
N LEU A 141 10.16 14.49 17.00
CA LEU A 141 10.51 15.66 17.79
C LEU A 141 11.80 15.36 18.57
N PRO A 142 12.97 15.89 18.18
CA PRO A 142 14.19 15.70 18.94
C PRO A 142 14.12 16.47 20.27
N ALA A 143 14.77 15.95 21.31
CA ALA A 143 14.92 16.63 22.58
C ALA A 143 15.71 17.94 22.39
N GLN A 144 15.09 19.07 22.75
CA GLN A 144 15.62 20.41 22.50
C GLN A 144 15.08 21.41 23.53
N GLU A 145 15.83 22.47 23.80
CA GLU A 145 15.33 23.62 24.56
C GLU A 145 14.60 24.59 23.61
N ILE A 146 13.37 24.98 23.95
CA ILE A 146 12.50 25.78 23.07
C ILE A 146 12.83 27.26 23.22
N GLU A 147 14.00 27.65 22.71
CA GLU A 147 14.38 29.06 22.61
C GLU A 147 13.41 29.82 21.71
N ARG A 148 13.03 31.04 22.13
CA ARG A 148 12.29 32.05 21.35
C ARG A 148 10.91 31.61 20.85
N GLY A 149 10.46 30.40 21.15
CA GLY A 149 9.22 29.78 20.66
C GLY A 149 9.39 29.06 19.32
N GLU A 150 10.59 28.60 18.98
CA GLU A 150 10.83 27.83 17.74
C GLU A 150 11.02 26.34 18.07
N VAL A 151 10.35 25.46 17.33
CA VAL A 151 10.44 24.01 17.54
C VAL A 151 10.90 23.31 16.25
N SER A 152 12.02 22.62 16.34
CA SER A 152 12.58 21.81 15.26
C SER A 152 11.87 20.45 15.21
N LEU A 153 11.44 20.05 14.02
CA LEU A 153 10.93 18.71 13.71
C LEU A 153 11.93 18.08 12.74
N GLN A 154 12.36 16.85 13.01
CA GLN A 154 13.19 16.09 12.07
C GLN A 154 12.33 15.09 11.31
N VAL A 155 12.61 14.93 10.02
CA VAL A 155 11.99 13.93 9.15
C VAL A 155 13.07 12.98 8.67
N LEU A 156 12.81 11.68 8.87
CA LEU A 156 13.53 10.57 8.26
C LEU A 156 12.67 9.99 7.14
N ILE A 157 13.25 9.69 5.99
CA ILE A 157 12.47 9.28 4.80
C ILE A 157 12.55 7.78 4.49
N GLY A 158 13.60 7.09 4.94
CA GLY A 158 13.81 5.66 4.69
C GLY A 158 14.40 5.40 3.30
N MET A 159 15.68 5.03 3.24
CA MET A 159 16.37 4.63 2.01
C MET A 159 16.45 3.12 1.84
N LEU A 160 16.39 2.64 0.59
CA LEU A 160 16.71 1.25 0.28
C LEU A 160 18.24 1.03 0.34
N GLY A 161 18.73 0.51 1.46
CA GLY A 161 20.16 0.21 1.67
C GLY A 161 20.55 -1.18 1.13
N ASP A 162 19.68 -2.18 1.34
CA ASP A 162 19.93 -3.58 0.96
C ASP A 162 18.68 -4.27 0.39
N VAL A 163 18.89 -5.26 -0.48
CA VAL A 163 17.88 -6.11 -1.10
C VAL A 163 18.34 -7.57 -1.03
N VAL A 164 17.83 -8.28 -0.03
CA VAL A 164 17.97 -9.73 0.11
C VAL A 164 16.87 -10.41 -0.71
N VAL A 165 17.06 -11.69 -1.03
CA VAL A 165 16.03 -12.54 -1.63
C VAL A 165 15.93 -13.81 -0.79
N GLU A 166 14.77 -14.05 -0.21
CA GLU A 166 14.46 -15.22 0.63
C GLU A 166 13.66 -16.26 -0.21
N ASP A 167 13.76 -17.56 0.11
CA ASP A 167 12.99 -18.69 -0.46
C ASP A 167 12.93 -18.88 -2.00
N ASN A 168 13.91 -18.39 -2.77
CA ASN A 168 13.92 -18.52 -4.23
C ASN A 168 14.28 -19.94 -4.75
N LEU A 169 13.36 -20.58 -5.50
CA LEU A 169 13.55 -21.95 -6.03
C LEU A 169 13.95 -22.03 -7.51
N HIS A 170 13.22 -21.35 -8.40
CA HIS A 170 13.38 -21.49 -9.86
C HIS A 170 14.13 -20.32 -10.52
N TYR A 171 14.23 -19.20 -9.80
CA TYR A 171 14.94 -18.00 -10.23
C TYR A 171 16.16 -17.79 -9.34
N ARG A 172 17.25 -17.29 -9.92
CA ARG A 172 18.44 -16.87 -9.18
C ARG A 172 18.19 -15.55 -8.45
N ALA A 173 18.68 -15.42 -7.23
CA ALA A 173 18.52 -14.22 -6.41
C ALA A 173 18.94 -12.93 -7.15
N GLU A 174 20.03 -12.98 -7.92
CA GLU A 174 20.56 -11.83 -8.67
C GLU A 174 19.67 -11.40 -9.86
N VAL A 175 18.74 -12.26 -10.31
CA VAL A 175 17.70 -11.91 -11.30
C VAL A 175 16.52 -11.24 -10.61
N LEU A 176 16.19 -11.67 -9.38
CA LEU A 176 15.09 -11.13 -8.60
C LEU A 176 15.42 -9.79 -7.93
N SER A 177 16.69 -9.56 -7.55
CA SER A 177 17.15 -8.26 -7.03
C SER A 177 17.48 -7.23 -8.12
N GLN A 178 17.71 -7.65 -9.38
CA GLN A 178 18.05 -6.75 -10.48
C GLN A 178 17.11 -5.54 -10.67
N PRO A 179 15.77 -5.68 -10.62
CA PRO A 179 14.85 -4.54 -10.81
C PRO A 179 15.07 -3.41 -9.78
N PHE A 180 15.46 -3.77 -8.55
CA PHE A 180 15.63 -2.86 -7.43
C PHE A 180 16.98 -2.15 -7.41
N GLN A 181 17.97 -2.56 -8.22
CA GLN A 181 19.25 -1.86 -8.34
C GLN A 181 19.09 -0.38 -8.68
N SER A 182 18.02 -0.02 -9.41
CA SER A 182 17.68 1.36 -9.75
C SER A 182 17.16 2.20 -8.56
N ALA A 183 16.76 1.56 -7.46
CA ALA A 183 16.23 2.16 -6.24
C ALA A 183 17.21 2.12 -5.04
N MET A 184 18.35 1.41 -5.15
CA MET A 184 19.40 1.37 -4.13
C MET A 184 19.94 2.77 -3.82
N GLY A 185 20.16 3.07 -2.54
CA GLY A 185 20.61 4.38 -2.06
C GLY A 185 19.61 5.51 -2.35
N LYS A 186 18.31 5.21 -2.39
CA LYS A 186 17.24 6.19 -2.64
C LYS A 186 16.04 6.01 -1.70
N PRO A 187 15.27 7.08 -1.47
CA PRO A 187 13.98 7.04 -0.77
C PRO A 187 13.05 5.93 -1.25
N VAL A 188 12.53 5.12 -0.32
CA VAL A 188 11.57 4.05 -0.61
C VAL A 188 10.20 4.68 -0.92
N LYS A 189 9.83 4.66 -2.20
CA LYS A 189 8.52 5.11 -2.70
C LYS A 189 7.67 3.91 -3.10
N VAL A 190 6.46 3.82 -2.55
CA VAL A 190 5.53 2.68 -2.73
C VAL A 190 5.42 2.28 -4.21
N SER A 191 5.03 3.23 -5.06
CA SER A 191 4.82 3.01 -6.50
C SER A 191 6.06 2.54 -7.27
N THR A 192 7.27 2.76 -6.74
CA THR A 192 8.52 2.30 -7.36
C THR A 192 8.77 0.82 -7.03
N ILE A 193 8.59 0.43 -5.76
CA ILE A 193 8.74 -0.96 -5.30
C ILE A 193 7.60 -1.84 -5.84
N GLU A 194 6.36 -1.38 -5.69
CA GLU A 194 5.15 -2.07 -6.17
C GLU A 194 5.25 -2.37 -7.67
N SER A 195 5.71 -1.41 -8.50
CA SER A 195 5.90 -1.65 -9.93
C SER A 195 7.00 -2.68 -10.24
N GLN A 196 7.99 -2.91 -9.37
CA GLN A 196 8.96 -4.00 -9.56
C GLN A 196 8.40 -5.34 -9.05
N ILE A 197 7.73 -5.37 -7.90
CA ILE A 197 7.12 -6.58 -7.35
C ILE A 197 6.05 -7.13 -8.30
N LEU A 198 5.23 -6.27 -8.92
CA LEU A 198 4.28 -6.69 -9.96
C LEU A 198 4.99 -7.31 -11.19
N ARG A 199 6.14 -6.76 -11.62
CA ARG A 199 6.94 -7.34 -12.73
C ARG A 199 7.60 -8.67 -12.38
N LEU A 200 7.88 -8.92 -11.10
CA LEU A 200 8.29 -10.25 -10.64
C LEU A 200 7.10 -11.21 -10.62
N ASN A 201 5.90 -10.75 -10.25
CA ASN A 201 4.67 -11.55 -10.31
C ASN A 201 4.17 -11.84 -11.74
N ASP A 202 4.68 -11.14 -12.76
CA ASP A 202 4.51 -11.53 -14.17
C ASP A 202 5.36 -12.77 -14.56
N LEU A 203 6.30 -13.24 -13.72
CA LEU A 203 7.16 -14.38 -14.02
C LEU A 203 6.48 -15.72 -13.71
N PRO A 204 6.46 -16.69 -14.65
CA PRO A 204 5.69 -17.92 -14.50
C PRO A 204 6.21 -18.81 -13.36
N GLY A 205 5.37 -19.03 -12.35
CA GLY A 205 5.69 -19.84 -11.19
C GLY A 205 6.43 -19.09 -10.07
N LEU A 206 6.51 -17.75 -10.13
CA LEU A 206 6.95 -16.92 -9.03
C LEU A 206 5.75 -16.26 -8.32
N SER A 207 5.87 -16.07 -7.01
CA SER A 207 5.04 -15.12 -6.26
C SER A 207 5.97 -14.35 -5.33
N ALA A 208 6.10 -13.05 -5.55
CA ALA A 208 6.98 -12.14 -4.83
C ALA A 208 6.16 -11.19 -3.95
N THR A 209 6.63 -11.02 -2.71
CA THR A 209 6.20 -10.01 -1.74
C THR A 209 7.46 -9.23 -1.31
N ALA A 210 7.30 -8.02 -0.77
CA ALA A 210 8.40 -7.27 -0.17
C ALA A 210 8.12 -7.03 1.32
N VAL A 211 9.10 -7.33 2.18
CA VAL A 211 9.09 -7.08 3.61
C VAL A 211 10.23 -6.14 3.99
N PHE A 212 9.90 -5.02 4.61
CA PHE A 212 10.89 -4.03 5.05
C PHE A 212 11.33 -4.28 6.49
N LYS A 213 12.64 -4.44 6.67
CA LYS A 213 13.36 -4.64 7.93
C LYS A 213 14.29 -3.43 8.13
N ALA A 214 14.81 -3.20 9.35
CA ALA A 214 15.82 -2.14 9.55
C ALA A 214 17.07 -2.42 8.69
N GLY A 215 17.66 -1.38 8.12
CA GLY A 215 18.96 -1.46 7.44
C GLY A 215 20.12 -1.50 8.42
N ASP A 216 21.34 -1.49 7.89
CA ASP A 216 22.55 -1.52 8.73
C ASP A 216 22.96 -0.11 9.18
N ASP A 217 22.70 0.93 8.38
CA ASP A 217 22.93 2.34 8.68
C ASP A 217 21.65 3.12 9.04
N LEU A 218 21.82 4.24 9.76
CA LEU A 218 20.69 5.04 10.25
C LEU A 218 19.89 5.69 9.11
N GLY A 219 18.60 5.33 9.04
CA GLY A 219 17.69 5.81 7.99
C GLY A 219 17.63 4.89 6.78
N GLU A 220 18.37 3.77 6.77
CA GLU A 220 18.24 2.73 5.76
C GLU A 220 17.23 1.65 6.17
N THR A 221 16.71 0.95 5.15
CA THR A 221 15.94 -0.29 5.27
C THR A 221 16.59 -1.38 4.43
N ARG A 222 16.50 -2.61 4.94
CA ARG A 222 16.73 -3.84 4.18
C ARG A 222 15.39 -4.36 3.72
N MET A 223 15.23 -4.57 2.42
CA MET A 223 14.10 -5.29 1.84
C MET A 223 14.45 -6.77 1.70
N ALA A 224 13.47 -7.64 1.93
CA ALA A 224 13.51 -9.08 1.66
C ALA A 224 12.21 -9.52 0.97
#